data_AF-A0A5N4EHD9-F1
#
_entry.id   AF-A0A5N4EHD9-F1
#
_cell.length_a   1.000
_cell.length_b   1.000
_cell.length_c   1.000
_cell.angle_alpha   90.00
_cell.angle_beta   90.00
_cell.angle_gamma   90.00
#
_symmetry.space_group_name_H-M   'P 1'
#
loop_
_entity.id
_entity.type
_entity.pdbx_description
1 polymer ?
#
loop_
_entity_poly.entity_id
_entity_poly.type
_entity_poly.pdbx_seq_one_letter_code
_entity_poly.pdbx_strand_id
1 'polypeptide(L)'
;MQQNEFLLLTPWVMCSTNLKYIPLCFVVSCRYLKFIELPLSQRKFCQRCQQLVLPDDGEKHREHQIVGDVSITQLKRPSQLLCPLENKKTNAQYLFADRSCLFLVDLLSTLGFRRVLCVGTPRLHELIRLKASGDEKSNIKSLLLDIDFRYSQFYMEDSFCHYNMFNHHFFDGKAALEVCRTFLQEDKGEGVIMVTDPPFGGLVEPLAVTFKKLIAMWKEGQSQENNRKELPIFWIFPYFFESRICQFFPSFCMLDYQYFITLISSMGEIFYLKMLLIIIHFHRRFICVDEAMKYGCMLEVDYDNHALYKHGKTGRKQSPVRIFTNIPPNKIILPIEEGYRFCSLCQRYVSRENQHCEHCNSCTSKDGRKWNHCFLCKKCVKP
;
A
#
# COMPACT_ATOMS: atom_id res chain seq x y z
N MET A 1 28.07 4.06 15.81
CA MET A 1 28.55 2.77 16.39
C MET A 1 27.33 1.92 16.69
N GLN A 2 26.77 1.20 15.71
CA GLN A 2 27.09 -0.18 15.29
C GLN A 2 26.70 -1.32 16.27
N GLN A 3 25.54 -1.23 16.93
CA GLN A 3 24.95 -2.41 17.63
C GLN A 3 23.48 -2.71 17.33
N ASN A 4 22.75 -1.88 16.57
CA ASN A 4 21.34 -2.14 16.24
C ASN A 4 21.08 -2.76 14.84
N GLU A 5 22.12 -3.05 14.06
CA GLU A 5 21.95 -3.68 12.73
C GLU A 5 21.97 -5.22 12.78
N PHE A 6 22.35 -5.84 13.90
CA PHE A 6 22.48 -7.30 13.98
C PHE A 6 21.18 -8.07 14.27
N LEU A 7 20.13 -7.39 14.74
CA LEU A 7 18.81 -8.02 14.96
C LEU A 7 17.97 -8.16 13.67
N LEU A 8 18.45 -7.66 12.54
CA LEU A 8 17.73 -7.65 11.26
C LEU A 8 18.08 -8.82 10.32
N LEU A 9 18.95 -9.74 10.72
CA LEU A 9 19.47 -10.80 9.82
C LEU A 9 19.31 -12.24 10.35
N THR A 10 18.75 -12.45 11.53
CA THR A 10 18.51 -13.82 12.04
C THR A 10 17.02 -14.04 12.30
N PRO A 11 16.37 -15.04 11.67
CA PRO A 11 14.96 -15.34 11.87
C PRO A 11 14.64 -15.92 13.26
N TRP A 12 15.61 -15.92 14.17
CA TRP A 12 15.54 -16.55 15.48
C TRP A 12 16.04 -15.61 16.57
N VAL A 13 15.34 -15.59 17.70
CA VAL A 13 15.78 -14.96 18.95
C VAL A 13 16.15 -16.07 19.93
N MET A 14 17.30 -15.92 20.60
CA MET A 14 17.73 -16.84 21.64
C MET A 14 16.90 -16.61 22.91
N CYS A 15 16.14 -17.61 23.35
CA CYS A 15 15.36 -17.50 24.59
C CYS A 15 16.27 -17.66 25.81
N SER A 16 16.36 -16.63 26.65
CA SER A 16 17.24 -16.59 27.83
C SER A 16 16.88 -17.63 28.91
N THR A 17 15.67 -18.18 28.89
CA THR A 17 15.22 -19.15 29.90
C THR A 17 15.37 -20.61 29.48
N ASN A 18 15.61 -20.92 28.20
CA ASN A 18 15.56 -22.30 27.70
C ASN A 18 16.58 -22.66 26.59
N LEU A 19 17.52 -21.76 26.21
CA LEU A 19 18.56 -22.02 25.19
C LEU A 19 18.02 -22.57 23.84
N LYS A 20 16.74 -22.33 23.55
CA LYS A 20 16.10 -22.66 22.26
C LYS A 20 15.99 -21.41 21.40
N TYR A 21 16.28 -21.56 20.11
CA TYR A 21 15.99 -20.56 19.09
C TYR A 21 14.48 -20.51 18.87
N ILE A 22 13.86 -19.36 19.13
CA ILE A 22 12.43 -19.11 18.90
C ILE A 22 12.28 -18.25 17.65
N PRO A 23 11.34 -18.57 16.72
CA PRO A 23 11.09 -17.75 15.55
C PRO A 23 10.79 -16.30 15.95
N LEU A 24 11.38 -15.33 15.26
CA LEU A 24 11.19 -13.91 15.57
C LEU A 24 9.70 -13.51 15.48
N CYS A 25 8.95 -14.06 14.51
CA CYS A 25 7.51 -13.84 14.36
C CYS A 25 6.70 -14.25 15.60
N PHE A 26 7.09 -15.33 16.28
CA PHE A 26 6.41 -15.82 17.48
C PHE A 26 6.64 -14.88 18.66
N VAL A 27 7.88 -14.42 18.84
CA VAL A 27 8.25 -13.45 19.87
C VAL A 27 7.44 -12.15 19.71
N VAL A 28 7.32 -11.68 18.46
CA VAL A 28 6.57 -10.47 18.13
C VAL A 28 5.08 -10.64 18.40
N SER A 29 4.48 -11.77 18.01
CA SER A 29 3.08 -12.09 18.26
C SER A 29 2.76 -12.12 19.76
N CYS A 30 3.61 -12.76 20.57
CA CYS A 30 3.46 -12.76 22.03
C CYS A 30 3.57 -11.36 22.64
N ARG A 31 4.44 -10.49 22.11
CA ARG A 31 4.56 -9.10 22.58
C ARG A 31 3.32 -8.28 22.24
N TYR A 32 2.75 -8.46 21.04
CA TYR A 32 1.53 -7.77 20.64
C TYR A 32 0.34 -8.15 21.53
N LEU A 33 0.16 -9.44 21.84
CA LEU A 33 -0.89 -9.91 22.75
C LEU A 33 -0.76 -9.30 24.15
N LYS A 34 0.45 -9.33 24.73
CA LYS A 34 0.71 -8.66 26.01
C LYS A 34 0.42 -7.17 25.95
N PHE A 35 0.75 -6.51 24.83
CA PHE A 35 0.54 -5.07 24.68
C PHE A 35 -0.94 -4.67 24.65
N ILE A 36 -1.79 -5.43 23.93
CA ILE A 36 -3.22 -5.13 23.85
C ILE A 36 -3.96 -5.40 25.18
N GLU A 37 -3.43 -6.27 26.03
CA GLU A 37 -3.96 -6.53 27.39
C GLU A 37 -3.67 -5.37 28.36
N LEU A 38 -2.68 -4.52 28.09
CA LEU A 38 -2.36 -3.39 28.95
C LEU A 38 -3.51 -2.37 29.02
N PRO A 39 -3.68 -1.68 30.17
CA PRO A 39 -4.52 -0.48 30.25
C PRO A 39 -4.04 0.60 29.27
N LEU A 40 -4.96 1.45 28.78
CA LEU A 40 -4.64 2.50 27.80
C LEU A 40 -3.46 3.38 28.25
N SER A 41 -3.43 3.79 29.52
CA SER A 41 -2.37 4.61 30.13
C SER A 41 -0.96 3.99 30.10
N GLN A 42 -0.88 2.68 29.88
CA GLN A 42 0.39 1.94 29.81
C GLN A 42 0.78 1.58 28.38
N ARG A 43 -0.09 1.80 27.38
CA ARG A 43 0.19 1.53 25.98
C ARG A 43 1.02 2.67 25.39
N LYS A 44 2.31 2.42 25.24
CA LYS A 44 3.29 3.39 24.76
C LYS A 44 3.90 2.94 23.44
N PHE A 45 4.12 3.90 22.54
CA PHE A 45 4.86 3.70 21.29
C PHE A 45 6.05 4.65 21.23
N CYS A 46 7.24 4.11 20.99
CA CYS A 46 8.46 4.91 20.84
C CYS A 46 8.61 5.36 19.39
N GLN A 47 8.51 6.66 19.12
CA GLN A 47 8.68 7.22 17.77
C GLN A 47 10.13 7.13 17.28
N ARG A 48 11.12 7.18 18.19
CA ARG A 48 12.53 7.03 17.78
C ARG A 48 12.87 5.60 17.38
N CYS A 49 12.37 4.61 18.12
CA CYS A 49 12.63 3.19 17.87
C CYS A 49 11.63 2.56 16.90
N GLN A 50 10.50 3.21 16.65
CA GLN A 50 9.38 2.70 15.86
C GLN A 50 8.84 1.37 16.43
N GLN A 51 8.69 1.32 17.76
CA GLN A 51 8.38 0.10 18.52
C GLN A 51 7.28 0.31 19.56
N LEU A 52 6.41 -0.70 19.71
CA LEU A 52 5.51 -0.87 20.84
C LEU A 52 6.32 -1.19 22.10
N VAL A 53 6.11 -0.41 23.15
CA VAL A 53 6.89 -0.44 24.39
C VAL A 53 6.06 -1.13 25.48
N LEU A 54 6.52 -2.29 25.94
CA LEU A 54 5.96 -2.92 27.14
C LEU A 54 6.52 -2.24 28.40
N PRO A 55 5.85 -2.33 29.57
CA PRO A 55 6.32 -1.71 30.81
C PRO A 55 7.77 -2.06 31.16
N ASP A 56 8.16 -3.32 30.95
CA ASP A 56 9.52 -3.83 31.23
C ASP A 56 10.60 -3.23 30.32
N ASP A 57 10.22 -2.66 29.17
CA ASP A 57 11.15 -2.02 28.24
C ASP A 57 11.44 -0.56 28.62
N GLY A 58 10.72 0.01 29.59
CA GLY A 58 10.69 1.45 29.90
C GLY A 58 12.05 2.12 30.03
N GLU A 59 13.01 1.45 30.67
CA GLU A 59 14.39 1.96 30.85
C GLU A 59 15.09 2.31 29.53
N LYS A 60 14.93 1.45 28.52
CA LYS A 60 15.59 1.61 27.20
C LYS A 60 15.01 2.76 26.39
N HIS A 61 13.85 3.28 26.78
CA HIS A 61 13.13 4.32 26.07
C HIS A 61 12.94 5.60 26.89
N ARG A 62 13.59 5.73 28.06
CA ARG A 62 13.47 6.90 28.97
C ARG A 62 13.74 8.24 28.28
N GLU A 63 14.74 8.30 27.41
CA GLU A 63 15.16 9.51 26.69
C GLU A 63 14.57 9.63 25.28
N HIS A 64 13.67 8.72 24.91
CA HIS A 64 13.08 8.69 23.58
C HIS A 64 11.73 9.42 23.53
N GLN A 65 11.35 9.88 22.34
CA GLN A 65 10.03 10.44 22.12
C GLN A 65 8.96 9.34 22.16
N ILE A 66 8.04 9.44 23.12
CA ILE A 66 6.97 8.47 23.36
C ILE A 66 5.61 9.06 23.02
N VAL A 67 4.83 8.31 22.26
CA VAL A 67 3.38 8.49 22.12
C VAL A 67 2.71 7.61 23.19
N GLY A 68 2.04 8.24 24.15
CA GLY A 68 1.24 7.55 25.17
C GLY A 68 -0.17 7.23 24.66
N ASP A 69 -0.94 6.53 25.49
CA ASP A 69 -2.37 6.25 25.28
C ASP A 69 -2.70 5.67 23.89
N VAL A 70 -1.88 4.73 23.42
CA VAL A 70 -2.06 4.12 22.09
C VAL A 70 -3.31 3.24 22.09
N SER A 71 -4.35 3.73 21.42
CA SER A 71 -5.65 3.06 21.30
C SER A 71 -5.59 1.85 20.35
N ILE A 72 -6.56 0.92 20.49
CA ILE A 72 -6.73 -0.19 19.54
C ILE A 72 -6.98 0.33 18.11
N THR A 73 -7.68 1.45 17.96
CA THR A 73 -7.92 2.09 16.66
C THR A 73 -6.60 2.50 15.99
N GLN A 74 -5.65 3.04 16.75
CA GLN A 74 -4.31 3.36 16.24
C GLN A 74 -3.50 2.10 15.92
N LEU A 75 -3.59 1.05 16.75
CA LEU A 75 -2.93 -0.24 16.47
C LEU A 75 -3.46 -0.90 15.19
N LYS A 76 -4.73 -0.67 14.84
CA LYS A 76 -5.33 -1.13 13.58
C LYS A 76 -4.95 -0.28 12.36
N ARG A 77 -4.26 0.86 12.55
CA ARG A 77 -3.70 1.70 11.46
C ARG A 77 -2.20 1.95 11.64
N PRO A 78 -1.33 0.92 11.61
CA PRO A 78 0.10 1.09 11.84
C PRO A 78 0.77 2.10 10.91
N SER A 79 0.30 2.28 9.67
CA SER A 79 0.81 3.27 8.72
C SER A 79 0.62 4.73 9.15
N GLN A 80 -0.21 4.99 10.17
CA GLN A 80 -0.38 6.30 10.81
C GLN A 80 0.50 6.48 12.05
N LEU A 81 1.02 5.38 12.61
CA LEU A 81 1.88 5.38 13.79
C LEU A 81 3.37 5.28 13.40
N LEU A 82 3.67 4.45 12.39
CA LEU A 82 4.99 4.29 11.81
C LEU A 82 5.31 5.44 10.86
N CYS A 83 6.49 6.02 11.01
CA CYS A 83 7.03 6.97 10.04
C CYS A 83 7.41 6.21 8.75
N PRO A 84 7.04 6.68 7.55
CA PRO A 84 7.39 5.99 6.31
C PRO A 84 8.89 5.93 6.04
N LEU A 85 9.35 4.81 5.49
CA LEU A 85 10.75 4.65 5.06
C LEU A 85 10.91 5.20 3.63
N GLU A 86 11.13 6.50 3.51
CA GLU A 86 11.18 7.22 2.23
C GLU A 86 12.48 6.97 1.43
N ASN A 87 13.46 6.24 1.97
CA ASN A 87 14.71 5.98 1.27
C ASN A 87 14.44 5.19 -0.02
N LYS A 88 14.59 5.88 -1.16
CA LYS A 88 14.27 5.38 -2.50
C LYS A 88 15.09 4.16 -2.94
N LYS A 89 16.25 3.92 -2.33
CA LYS A 89 17.14 2.82 -2.70
C LYS A 89 16.79 1.51 -1.99
N THR A 90 16.19 1.59 -0.81
CA THR A 90 16.00 0.43 0.06
C THR A 90 14.53 0.04 0.22
N ASN A 91 13.65 1.02 0.48
CA ASN A 91 12.24 0.77 0.81
C ASN A 91 11.31 1.50 -0.16
N ALA A 92 11.59 2.79 -0.40
CA ALA A 92 10.77 3.69 -1.20
C ALA A 92 9.27 3.57 -0.83
N GLN A 93 8.97 3.65 0.46
CA GLN A 93 7.60 3.47 0.95
C GLN A 93 6.76 4.71 0.62
N TYR A 94 5.91 4.57 -0.38
CA TYR A 94 4.95 5.56 -0.82
C TYR A 94 3.57 5.09 -0.36
N LEU A 95 2.95 5.79 0.57
CA LEU A 95 1.71 5.32 1.20
C LEU A 95 0.49 5.87 0.48
N PHE A 96 -0.42 5.00 0.05
CA PHE A 96 -1.67 5.39 -0.61
C PHE A 96 -2.47 6.47 0.12
N ALA A 97 -3.05 7.42 -0.62
CA ALA A 97 -4.00 8.36 -0.03
C ALA A 97 -5.27 7.64 0.45
N ASP A 98 -5.87 8.10 1.55
CA ASP A 98 -7.07 7.47 2.14
C ASP A 98 -8.21 7.35 1.11
N ARG A 99 -8.41 8.38 0.27
CA ARG A 99 -9.36 8.38 -0.84
C ARG A 99 -9.15 7.22 -1.82
N SER A 100 -7.92 7.02 -2.32
CA SER A 100 -7.62 5.94 -3.27
C SER A 100 -7.74 4.56 -2.64
N CYS A 101 -7.37 4.41 -1.36
CA CYS A 101 -7.62 3.16 -0.64
C CYS A 101 -9.11 2.85 -0.49
N LEU A 102 -9.92 3.84 -0.07
CA LEU A 102 -11.36 3.66 0.10
C LEU A 102 -12.01 3.19 -1.21
N PHE A 103 -11.67 3.87 -2.31
CA PHE A 103 -12.08 3.46 -3.66
C PHE A 103 -11.68 2.01 -3.97
N LEU A 104 -10.43 1.61 -3.70
CA LEU A 104 -10.01 0.22 -3.93
C LEU A 104 -10.81 -0.77 -3.10
N VAL A 105 -11.02 -0.50 -1.81
CA VAL A 105 -11.76 -1.43 -0.96
C VAL A 105 -13.19 -1.60 -1.45
N ASP A 106 -13.86 -0.51 -1.87
CA ASP A 106 -15.20 -0.56 -2.43
C ASP A 106 -15.25 -1.27 -3.78
N LEU A 107 -14.24 -1.05 -4.65
CA LEU A 107 -14.10 -1.75 -5.91
C LEU A 107 -13.88 -3.26 -5.70
N LEU A 108 -13.00 -3.64 -4.78
CA LEU A 108 -12.72 -5.05 -4.45
C LEU A 108 -13.97 -5.76 -3.94
N SER A 109 -14.75 -5.08 -3.08
CA SER A 109 -16.03 -5.58 -2.58
C SER A 109 -17.06 -5.73 -3.71
N THR A 110 -17.19 -4.73 -4.57
CA THR A 110 -18.12 -4.73 -5.72
C THR A 110 -17.79 -5.83 -6.72
N LEU A 111 -16.50 -6.12 -6.91
CA LEU A 111 -16.04 -7.22 -7.77
C LEU A 111 -16.21 -8.60 -7.12
N GLY A 112 -16.65 -8.67 -5.86
CA GLY A 112 -16.94 -9.91 -5.15
C GLY A 112 -15.72 -10.64 -4.60
N PHE A 113 -14.59 -9.95 -4.42
CA PHE A 113 -13.40 -10.56 -3.82
C PHE A 113 -13.55 -10.71 -2.31
N ARG A 114 -13.15 -11.87 -1.79
CA ARG A 114 -13.21 -12.24 -0.37
C ARG A 114 -11.84 -12.31 0.27
N ARG A 115 -10.77 -12.37 -0.54
CA ARG A 115 -9.38 -12.42 -0.10
C ARG A 115 -8.53 -11.47 -0.93
N VAL A 116 -7.71 -10.67 -0.25
CA VAL A 116 -6.79 -9.73 -0.91
C VAL A 116 -5.37 -9.99 -0.41
N LEU A 117 -4.51 -10.49 -1.31
CA LEU A 117 -3.08 -10.58 -1.06
C LEU A 117 -2.44 -9.21 -1.32
N CYS A 118 -2.13 -8.50 -0.24
CA CYS A 118 -1.53 -7.17 -0.26
C CYS A 118 0.00 -7.30 -0.32
N VAL A 119 0.62 -6.99 -1.45
CA VAL A 119 2.09 -7.08 -1.60
C VAL A 119 2.69 -5.67 -1.68
N GLY A 120 3.25 -5.20 -0.56
CA GLY A 120 3.77 -3.84 -0.42
C GLY A 120 2.69 -2.76 -0.27
N THR A 121 1.51 -3.11 0.25
CA THR A 121 0.34 -2.20 0.32
C THR A 121 -0.26 -2.10 1.73
N PRO A 122 0.52 -1.65 2.74
CA PRO A 122 0.12 -1.69 4.15
C PRO A 122 -1.17 -0.89 4.44
N ARG A 123 -1.34 0.30 3.85
CA ARG A 123 -2.56 1.11 4.04
C ARG A 123 -3.83 0.45 3.52
N LEU A 124 -3.73 -0.27 2.40
CA LEU A 124 -4.87 -1.01 1.86
C LEU A 124 -5.22 -2.17 2.78
N HIS A 125 -4.21 -2.92 3.26
CA HIS A 125 -4.40 -4.01 4.22
C HIS A 125 -5.12 -3.52 5.49
N GLU A 126 -4.68 -2.39 6.06
CA GLU A 126 -5.32 -1.77 7.24
C GLU A 126 -6.80 -1.47 7.02
N LEU A 127 -7.13 -0.80 5.91
CA LEU A 127 -8.50 -0.38 5.61
C LEU A 127 -9.43 -1.55 5.29
N ILE A 128 -8.93 -2.60 4.64
CA ILE A 128 -9.68 -3.86 4.45
C ILE A 128 -10.07 -4.45 5.80
N ARG A 129 -9.11 -4.56 6.73
CA ARG A 129 -9.35 -5.14 8.06
C ARG A 129 -10.27 -4.28 8.94
N LEU A 130 -10.19 -2.96 8.79
CA LEU A 130 -11.10 -2.03 9.48
C LEU A 130 -12.54 -2.20 8.99
N LYS A 131 -12.78 -2.24 7.68
CA LYS A 131 -14.14 -2.44 7.14
C LYS A 131 -14.70 -3.81 7.54
N ALA A 132 -13.90 -4.87 7.51
CA ALA A 132 -14.32 -6.21 7.94
C ALA A 132 -14.73 -6.27 9.43
N SER A 133 -14.23 -5.37 10.28
CA SER A 133 -14.60 -5.30 11.71
C SER A 133 -15.89 -4.52 11.97
N GLY A 134 -16.34 -3.69 11.02
CA GLY A 134 -17.41 -2.70 11.24
C GLY A 134 -18.71 -2.96 10.48
N ASP A 135 -18.71 -3.81 9.46
CA ASP A 135 -19.86 -4.10 8.61
C ASP A 135 -19.99 -5.62 8.38
N GLU A 136 -21.10 -6.23 8.81
CA GLU A 136 -21.31 -7.69 8.72
C GLU A 136 -21.44 -8.20 7.26
N LYS A 137 -21.58 -7.29 6.27
CA LYS A 137 -21.89 -7.67 4.88
C LYS A 137 -20.68 -7.97 4.00
N SER A 138 -19.46 -7.58 4.35
CA SER A 138 -18.27 -7.89 3.53
C SER A 138 -17.06 -8.29 4.38
N ASN A 139 -16.92 -9.58 4.65
CA ASN A 139 -15.77 -10.15 5.36
C ASN A 139 -14.61 -10.43 4.39
N ILE A 140 -13.95 -9.36 3.92
CA ILE A 140 -12.75 -9.49 3.09
C ILE A 140 -11.54 -9.77 4.00
N LYS A 141 -10.92 -10.94 3.83
CA LYS A 141 -9.63 -11.26 4.48
C LYS A 141 -8.48 -10.60 3.73
N SER A 142 -7.41 -10.23 4.44
CA SER A 142 -6.19 -9.72 3.81
C SER A 142 -4.94 -10.29 4.47
N LEU A 143 -3.94 -10.59 3.64
CA LEU A 143 -2.59 -10.98 4.04
C LEU A 143 -1.60 -9.95 3.48
N LEU A 144 -0.76 -9.37 4.34
CA LEU A 144 0.26 -8.40 3.95
C LEU A 144 1.62 -9.08 3.78
N LEU A 145 2.19 -8.99 2.58
CA LEU A 145 3.60 -9.32 2.30
C LEU A 145 4.37 -8.00 2.16
N ASP A 146 5.29 -7.72 3.08
CA ASP A 146 6.07 -6.47 3.05
C ASP A 146 7.52 -6.69 3.52
N ILE A 147 8.43 -5.85 3.04
CA ILE A 147 9.83 -5.83 3.45
C ILE A 147 10.02 -5.07 4.76
N ASP A 148 9.08 -4.17 5.11
CA ASP A 148 9.14 -3.41 6.34
C ASP A 148 8.69 -4.28 7.54
N PHE A 149 9.68 -4.94 8.16
CA PHE A 149 9.49 -5.78 9.33
C PHE A 149 8.80 -5.04 10.51
N ARG A 150 8.79 -3.71 10.54
CA ARG A 150 8.12 -2.95 11.62
C ARG A 150 6.62 -3.22 11.68
N TYR A 151 5.98 -3.66 10.60
CA TYR A 151 4.56 -4.05 10.62
C TYR A 151 4.30 -5.35 11.39
N SER A 152 5.32 -6.22 11.56
CA SER A 152 5.16 -7.50 12.27
C SER A 152 4.62 -7.32 13.70
N GLN A 153 4.96 -6.21 14.37
CA GLN A 153 4.52 -5.96 15.76
C GLN A 153 3.05 -5.60 15.92
N PHE A 154 2.32 -5.40 14.83
CA PHE A 154 0.90 -5.04 14.84
C PHE A 154 -0.01 -6.16 14.31
N TYR A 155 0.59 -7.21 13.75
CA TYR A 155 -0.13 -8.26 13.03
C TYR A 155 0.28 -9.64 13.52
N MET A 156 -0.70 -10.54 13.59
CA MET A 156 -0.45 -11.95 13.85
C MET A 156 0.12 -12.63 12.60
N GLU A 157 0.68 -13.81 12.77
CA GLU A 157 1.36 -14.58 11.72
C GLU A 157 0.46 -14.92 10.51
N ASP A 158 -0.87 -14.94 10.70
CA ASP A 158 -1.86 -15.17 9.65
C ASP A 158 -2.15 -13.94 8.77
N SER A 159 -1.65 -12.77 9.16
CA SER A 159 -2.00 -11.47 8.58
C SER A 159 -0.79 -10.73 8.00
N PHE A 160 0.44 -11.15 8.34
CA PHE A 160 1.67 -10.55 7.85
C PHE A 160 2.77 -11.58 7.60
N CYS A 161 3.52 -11.42 6.51
CA CYS A 161 4.77 -12.13 6.28
C CYS A 161 5.88 -11.14 5.92
N HIS A 162 7.03 -11.26 6.59
CA HIS A 162 8.22 -10.52 6.19
C HIS A 162 8.74 -11.09 4.87
N TYR A 163 8.66 -10.30 3.81
CA TYR A 163 8.79 -10.76 2.43
C TYR A 163 9.52 -9.77 1.54
N ASN A 164 10.42 -10.27 0.70
CA ASN A 164 11.10 -9.49 -0.32
C ASN A 164 10.53 -9.78 -1.71
N MET A 165 9.85 -8.79 -2.28
CA MET A 165 9.21 -8.87 -3.60
C MET A 165 10.17 -8.90 -4.80
N PHE A 166 11.46 -8.61 -4.63
CA PHE A 166 12.42 -8.67 -5.75
C PHE A 166 12.96 -10.07 -6.01
N ASN A 167 13.08 -10.88 -4.97
CA ASN A 167 13.69 -12.22 -5.06
C ASN A 167 12.77 -13.34 -4.57
N HIS A 168 11.53 -13.03 -4.17
CA HIS A 168 10.56 -13.98 -3.63
C HIS A 168 11.06 -14.68 -2.35
N HIS A 169 11.76 -13.93 -1.48
CA HIS A 169 12.28 -14.46 -0.23
C HIS A 169 11.33 -14.20 0.94
N PHE A 170 10.98 -15.25 1.68
CA PHE A 170 10.26 -15.19 2.96
C PHE A 170 11.28 -15.32 4.09
N PHE A 171 11.41 -14.27 4.92
CA PHE A 171 12.44 -14.23 5.96
C PHE A 171 12.16 -15.22 7.10
N ASP A 172 10.88 -15.50 7.38
CA ASP A 172 10.45 -16.51 8.35
C ASP A 172 10.40 -17.93 7.73
N GLY A 173 11.00 -18.11 6.55
CA GLY A 173 11.21 -19.39 5.90
C GLY A 173 9.93 -20.10 5.45
N LYS A 174 9.91 -21.43 5.61
CA LYS A 174 8.83 -22.30 5.07
C LYS A 174 7.47 -22.04 5.70
N ALA A 175 7.42 -21.63 6.97
CA ALA A 175 6.16 -21.38 7.67
C ALA A 175 5.40 -20.21 7.03
N ALA A 176 6.05 -19.07 6.84
CA ALA A 176 5.43 -17.91 6.17
C ALA A 176 5.11 -18.18 4.69
N LEU A 177 5.95 -18.95 4.00
CA LEU A 177 5.64 -19.41 2.64
C LEU A 177 4.34 -20.22 2.61
N GLU A 178 4.13 -21.11 3.58
CA GLU A 178 2.92 -21.94 3.67
C GLU A 178 1.68 -21.13 4.03
N VAL A 179 1.80 -20.12 4.89
CA VAL A 179 0.71 -19.16 5.16
C VAL A 179 0.27 -18.49 3.85
N CYS A 180 1.22 -17.98 3.06
CA CYS A 180 0.92 -17.37 1.76
C CYS A 180 0.32 -18.36 0.75
N ARG A 181 0.86 -19.58 0.67
CA ARG A 181 0.34 -20.65 -0.19
C ARG A 181 -1.10 -21.00 0.19
N THR A 182 -1.36 -21.27 1.47
CA THR A 182 -2.68 -21.60 1.98
C THR A 182 -3.67 -20.47 1.70
N PHE A 183 -3.30 -19.22 1.92
CA PHE A 183 -4.14 -18.06 1.63
C PHE A 183 -4.54 -17.96 0.14
N LEU A 184 -3.58 -18.22 -0.77
CA LEU A 184 -3.83 -18.22 -2.21
C LEU A 184 -4.71 -19.39 -2.66
N GLN A 185 -4.53 -20.57 -2.06
CA GLN A 185 -5.22 -21.80 -2.46
C GLN A 185 -6.55 -22.04 -1.74
N GLU A 186 -6.85 -21.29 -0.66
CA GLU A 186 -8.13 -21.30 0.04
C GLU A 186 -9.29 -21.18 -0.95
N ASP A 187 -10.39 -21.90 -0.70
CA ASP A 187 -11.56 -22.02 -1.59
C ASP A 187 -11.20 -22.34 -3.04
N LYS A 188 -10.22 -23.22 -3.26
CA LYS A 188 -9.73 -23.59 -4.59
C LYS A 188 -9.30 -22.35 -5.38
N GLY A 189 -8.75 -21.34 -4.69
CA GLY A 189 -8.32 -20.06 -5.26
C GLY A 189 -9.44 -19.18 -5.81
N GLU A 190 -10.70 -19.40 -5.46
CA GLU A 190 -11.82 -18.54 -5.90
C GLU A 190 -12.01 -17.32 -5.00
N GLY A 191 -12.18 -16.14 -5.58
CA GLY A 191 -12.43 -14.91 -4.82
C GLY A 191 -11.18 -14.31 -4.16
N VAL A 192 -9.99 -14.65 -4.67
CA VAL A 192 -8.71 -14.02 -4.29
C VAL A 192 -8.22 -13.07 -5.40
N ILE A 193 -7.63 -11.95 -4.98
CA ILE A 193 -6.94 -10.99 -5.85
C ILE A 193 -5.62 -10.56 -5.21
N MET A 194 -4.58 -10.38 -6.01
CA MET A 194 -3.32 -9.78 -5.57
C MET A 194 -3.32 -8.28 -5.89
N VAL A 195 -3.02 -7.44 -4.89
CA VAL A 195 -2.86 -6.00 -5.07
C VAL A 195 -1.44 -5.60 -4.67
N THR A 196 -0.70 -5.00 -5.59
CA THR A 196 0.72 -4.67 -5.38
C THR A 196 1.05 -3.25 -5.82
N ASP A 197 1.90 -2.58 -5.02
CA ASP A 197 2.52 -1.29 -5.31
C ASP A 197 4.03 -1.38 -5.06
N PRO A 198 4.78 -2.00 -6.00
CA PRO A 198 6.21 -2.17 -5.83
C PRO A 198 6.97 -0.86 -6.05
N PRO A 199 8.18 -0.70 -5.49
CA PRO A 199 8.94 0.54 -5.61
C PRO A 199 9.34 0.81 -7.07
N PHE A 200 9.08 2.03 -7.55
CA PHE A 200 9.25 2.43 -8.96
C PHE A 200 10.69 2.38 -9.49
N GLY A 201 11.68 2.47 -8.59
CA GLY A 201 13.10 2.40 -8.93
C GLY A 201 13.59 0.97 -9.21
N GLY A 202 12.76 -0.04 -8.93
CA GLY A 202 13.06 -1.43 -9.21
C GLY A 202 13.02 -1.77 -10.71
N LEU A 203 13.78 -2.79 -11.11
CA LEU A 203 13.64 -3.37 -12.44
C LEU A 203 12.29 -4.13 -12.51
N VAL A 204 11.47 -3.80 -13.50
CA VAL A 204 10.15 -4.42 -13.76
C VAL A 204 10.27 -5.94 -13.94
N GLU A 205 11.39 -6.41 -14.48
CA GLU A 205 11.62 -7.82 -14.77
C GLU A 205 11.73 -8.70 -13.52
N PRO A 206 12.60 -8.42 -12.52
CA PRO A 206 12.58 -9.13 -11.23
C PRO A 206 11.22 -9.17 -10.54
N LEU A 207 10.48 -8.06 -10.59
CA LEU A 207 9.11 -7.99 -10.04
C LEU A 207 8.18 -8.95 -10.79
N ALA A 208 8.21 -8.94 -12.12
CA ALA A 208 7.42 -9.84 -12.95
C ALA A 208 7.76 -11.31 -12.70
N VAL A 209 9.05 -11.66 -12.53
CA VAL A 209 9.48 -13.01 -12.17
C VAL A 209 8.89 -13.43 -10.82
N THR A 210 8.93 -12.54 -9.83
CA THR A 210 8.38 -12.82 -8.50
C THR A 210 6.85 -12.95 -8.52
N PHE A 211 6.15 -12.10 -9.26
CA PHE A 211 4.70 -12.22 -9.42
C PHE A 211 4.32 -13.52 -10.14
N LYS A 212 5.10 -13.97 -11.13
CA LYS A 212 4.91 -15.29 -11.76
C LYS A 212 5.07 -16.44 -10.77
N LYS A 213 5.96 -16.34 -9.79
CA LYS A 213 6.07 -17.34 -8.71
C LYS A 213 4.82 -17.36 -7.83
N LEU A 214 4.29 -16.19 -7.44
CA LEU A 214 3.03 -16.10 -6.69
C LEU A 214 1.85 -16.69 -7.47
N ILE A 215 1.77 -16.40 -8.78
CA ILE A 215 0.75 -16.98 -9.68
C ILE A 215 0.92 -18.50 -9.76
N ALA A 216 2.15 -19.02 -9.84
CA ALA A 216 2.41 -20.46 -9.88
C ALA A 216 1.92 -21.15 -8.60
N MET A 217 2.21 -20.58 -7.42
CA MET A 217 1.70 -21.11 -6.14
C MET A 217 0.17 -21.14 -6.09
N TRP A 218 -0.50 -20.11 -6.62
CA TRP A 218 -1.96 -20.11 -6.73
C TRP A 218 -2.47 -21.20 -7.69
N LYS A 219 -1.79 -21.43 -8.82
CA LYS A 219 -2.14 -22.45 -9.82
C LYS A 219 -1.98 -23.88 -9.31
N GLU A 220 -1.00 -24.14 -8.44
CA GLU A 220 -0.79 -25.47 -7.84
C GLU A 220 -2.02 -26.00 -7.10
N GLY A 221 -2.87 -25.12 -6.55
CA GLY A 221 -4.11 -25.50 -5.86
C GLY A 221 -5.33 -25.67 -6.77
N GLN A 222 -5.18 -25.53 -8.10
CA GLN A 222 -6.28 -25.57 -9.07
C GLN A 222 -6.50 -26.97 -9.65
N SER A 223 -7.76 -27.30 -9.96
CA SER A 223 -8.10 -28.50 -10.76
C SER A 223 -7.75 -28.30 -12.24
N GLN A 224 -7.59 -29.41 -12.98
CA GLN A 224 -7.27 -29.42 -14.42
C GLN A 224 -8.25 -28.59 -15.29
N GLU A 225 -9.52 -28.47 -14.88
CA GLU A 225 -10.54 -27.66 -15.58
C GLU A 225 -10.33 -26.14 -15.45
N ASN A 226 -9.66 -25.70 -14.38
CA ASN A 226 -9.38 -24.29 -14.11
C ASN A 226 -8.09 -23.77 -14.77
N ASN A 227 -7.40 -24.57 -15.61
CA ASN A 227 -6.12 -24.20 -16.23
C ASN A 227 -6.17 -22.92 -17.09
N ARG A 228 -7.36 -22.49 -17.53
CA ARG A 228 -7.55 -21.25 -18.29
C ARG A 228 -7.68 -20.00 -17.42
N LYS A 229 -7.94 -20.13 -16.12
CA LYS A 229 -8.09 -18.98 -15.22
C LYS A 229 -6.71 -18.43 -14.83
N GLU A 230 -6.59 -17.11 -14.83
CA GLU A 230 -5.44 -16.41 -14.28
C GLU A 230 -5.81 -15.82 -12.91
N LEU A 231 -4.83 -15.76 -12.00
CA LEU A 231 -4.97 -15.03 -10.75
C LEU A 231 -5.32 -13.56 -11.08
N PRO A 232 -6.43 -13.01 -10.55
CA PRO A 232 -6.73 -11.59 -10.70
C PRO A 232 -5.66 -10.73 -10.01
N ILE A 233 -5.17 -9.71 -10.69
CA ILE A 233 -4.09 -8.85 -10.19
C ILE A 233 -4.42 -7.38 -10.43
N PHE A 234 -4.19 -6.54 -9.42
CA PHE A 234 -3.99 -5.10 -9.54
C PHE A 234 -2.53 -4.77 -9.28
N TRP A 235 -1.80 -4.44 -10.35
CA TRP A 235 -0.45 -3.90 -10.27
C TRP A 235 -0.53 -2.38 -10.40
N ILE A 236 -0.37 -1.68 -9.29
CA ILE A 236 -0.35 -0.23 -9.21
C ILE A 236 1.06 0.23 -9.58
N PHE A 237 1.20 0.93 -10.71
CA PHE A 237 2.51 1.31 -11.24
C PHE A 237 2.42 2.51 -12.19
N PRO A 238 3.53 3.22 -12.49
CA PRO A 238 3.50 4.38 -13.37
C PRO A 238 3.16 4.02 -14.83
N TYR A 239 2.29 4.81 -15.47
CA TYR A 239 1.73 4.51 -16.79
C TYR A 239 2.77 4.30 -17.91
N PHE A 240 3.96 4.89 -17.78
CA PHE A 240 5.01 4.81 -18.80
C PHE A 240 5.73 3.45 -18.82
N PHE A 241 5.48 2.58 -17.83
CA PHE A 241 5.95 1.20 -17.82
C PHE A 241 5.00 0.21 -18.49
N GLU A 242 3.85 0.66 -19.01
CA GLU A 242 2.84 -0.20 -19.65
C GLU A 242 3.45 -1.20 -20.65
N SER A 243 4.29 -0.73 -21.58
CA SER A 243 4.91 -1.59 -22.59
C SER A 243 5.71 -2.74 -21.96
N ARG A 244 6.48 -2.47 -20.90
CA ARG A 244 7.26 -3.50 -20.20
C ARG A 244 6.36 -4.43 -19.39
N ILE A 245 5.33 -3.91 -18.73
CA ILE A 245 4.37 -4.74 -17.98
C ILE A 245 3.65 -5.71 -18.94
N CYS A 246 3.12 -5.21 -20.05
CA CYS A 246 2.41 -6.02 -21.03
C CYS A 246 3.31 -7.03 -21.76
N GLN A 247 4.63 -6.79 -21.86
CA GLN A 247 5.58 -7.81 -22.34
C GLN A 247 5.63 -9.04 -21.42
N PHE A 248 5.55 -8.85 -20.10
CA PHE A 248 5.54 -9.96 -19.15
C PHE A 248 4.16 -10.55 -18.89
N PHE A 249 3.12 -9.71 -18.97
CA PHE A 249 1.72 -10.05 -18.73
C PHE A 249 0.83 -9.51 -19.86
N PRO A 250 0.73 -10.23 -21.00
CA PRO A 250 -0.01 -9.75 -22.17
C PRO A 250 -1.52 -9.57 -21.95
N SER A 251 -2.10 -10.25 -20.95
CA SER A 251 -3.50 -10.11 -20.56
C SER A 251 -3.80 -8.80 -19.81
N PHE A 252 -2.77 -8.05 -19.40
CA PHE A 252 -2.96 -6.84 -18.61
C PHE A 252 -3.37 -5.66 -19.47
N CYS A 253 -4.31 -4.88 -18.96
CA CYS A 253 -4.67 -3.56 -19.48
C CYS A 253 -4.47 -2.49 -18.40
N MET A 254 -4.18 -1.27 -18.83
CA MET A 254 -4.07 -0.11 -17.94
C MET A 254 -5.42 0.59 -17.80
N LEU A 255 -5.89 0.83 -16.58
CA LEU A 255 -7.07 1.66 -16.30
C LEU A 255 -6.72 3.15 -16.29
N ASP A 256 -7.72 4.01 -16.54
CA ASP A 256 -7.53 5.47 -16.53
C ASP A 256 -7.48 6.08 -15.13
N TYR A 257 -7.83 5.30 -14.08
CA TYR A 257 -7.87 5.77 -12.70
C TYR A 257 -6.50 6.30 -12.26
N GLN A 258 -6.46 7.59 -11.93
CA GLN A 258 -5.29 8.28 -11.40
C GLN A 258 -5.14 7.92 -9.93
N TYR A 259 -4.14 7.10 -9.63
CA TYR A 259 -3.93 6.59 -8.30
C TYR A 259 -3.09 7.56 -7.48
N PHE A 260 -3.61 8.06 -6.35
CA PHE A 260 -2.91 9.05 -5.52
C PHE A 260 -2.17 8.39 -4.36
N ILE A 261 -0.95 8.89 -4.13
CA ILE A 261 -0.06 8.43 -3.07
C ILE A 261 0.31 9.65 -2.22
N THR A 262 0.24 9.50 -0.90
CA THR A 262 0.75 10.45 0.08
C THR A 262 2.25 10.25 0.30
N LEU A 263 3.02 11.32 0.18
CA LEU A 263 4.35 11.39 0.77
C LEU A 263 4.28 12.05 2.14
N ILE A 264 4.72 11.33 3.18
CA ILE A 264 4.80 11.91 4.52
C ILE A 264 6.21 12.47 4.66
N SER A 265 6.42 13.68 4.10
CA SER A 265 7.68 14.36 4.33
C SER A 265 7.85 14.60 5.83
N SER A 266 9.01 14.23 6.37
CA SER A 266 9.41 14.53 7.75
C SER A 266 9.57 16.03 8.03
N MET A 267 9.18 16.90 7.09
CA MET A 267 9.21 18.36 7.16
C MET A 267 8.01 18.96 7.94
N GLY A 268 7.15 18.12 8.52
CA GLY A 268 5.99 18.56 9.32
C GLY A 268 6.35 19.50 10.47
N GLU A 269 7.56 19.42 11.03
CA GLU A 269 8.02 20.32 12.10
C GLU A 269 8.28 21.75 11.62
N ILE A 270 8.76 21.95 10.39
CA ILE A 270 9.07 23.30 9.88
C ILE A 270 7.79 24.05 9.49
N PHE A 271 6.75 23.34 9.03
CA PHE A 271 5.46 23.96 8.72
C PHE A 271 4.65 24.28 9.99
N TYR A 272 4.72 23.43 11.03
CA TYR A 272 4.09 23.71 12.33
C TYR A 272 4.67 24.96 12.98
N LEU A 273 5.99 25.15 12.94
CA LEU A 273 6.66 26.36 13.44
C LEU A 273 6.29 27.62 12.65
N LYS A 274 6.16 27.53 11.31
CA LYS A 274 5.69 28.64 10.48
C LYS A 274 4.22 28.98 10.72
N MET A 275 3.36 27.98 10.94
CA MET A 275 1.94 28.20 11.23
C MET A 275 1.73 28.76 12.65
N LEU A 276 2.50 28.30 13.65
CA LEU A 276 2.51 28.89 14.99
C LEU A 276 2.96 30.36 14.95
N LEU A 277 3.98 30.70 14.15
CA LEU A 277 4.44 32.09 14.00
C LEU A 277 3.35 32.99 13.38
N ILE A 278 2.55 32.47 12.44
CA ILE A 278 1.42 33.20 11.85
C ILE A 278 0.28 33.40 12.88
N ILE A 279 0.02 32.40 13.73
CA ILE A 279 -0.99 32.46 14.80
C ILE A 279 -0.56 33.42 15.92
N ILE A 280 0.73 33.51 16.24
CA ILE A 280 1.27 34.46 17.23
C ILE A 280 1.22 35.91 16.71
N HIS A 281 1.30 36.11 15.39
CA HIS A 281 1.29 37.45 14.78
C HIS A 281 -0.13 38.03 14.58
N PHE A 282 -1.17 37.19 14.52
CA PHE A 282 -2.57 37.60 14.33
C PHE A 282 -3.41 37.34 15.59
N HIS A 283 -3.23 38.19 16.60
CA HIS A 283 -4.24 38.58 17.61
C HIS A 283 -5.28 37.53 18.10
N ARG A 284 -5.09 37.12 19.37
CA ARG A 284 -6.08 37.29 20.46
C ARG A 284 -7.53 36.79 20.28
N ARG A 285 -7.75 35.63 19.65
CA ARG A 285 -9.01 34.88 19.85
C ARG A 285 -8.74 33.38 19.95
N PHE A 286 -9.14 32.82 21.09
CA PHE A 286 -9.12 31.40 21.39
C PHE A 286 -9.87 30.63 20.31
N ILE A 287 -9.15 29.77 19.59
CA ILE A 287 -9.75 28.67 18.84
C ILE A 287 -9.38 27.42 19.62
N CYS A 288 -10.40 26.66 20.03
CA CYS A 288 -10.26 25.42 20.76
C CYS A 288 -9.49 24.41 19.88
N VAL A 289 -8.37 23.88 20.39
CA VAL A 289 -7.43 23.01 19.66
C VAL A 289 -8.09 21.67 19.27
N ASP A 290 -9.21 21.30 19.90
CA ASP A 290 -9.88 20.02 19.69
C ASP A 290 -10.70 19.94 18.37
N GLU A 291 -11.16 21.06 17.79
CA GLU A 291 -11.89 21.02 16.50
C GLU A 291 -10.96 21.01 15.28
N ALA A 292 -9.72 21.51 15.40
CA ALA A 292 -8.75 21.52 14.30
C ALA A 292 -8.18 20.12 13.98
N MET A 293 -8.15 19.19 14.94
CA MET A 293 -7.76 17.80 14.69
C MET A 293 -8.82 17.00 13.91
N LYS A 294 -10.09 17.45 13.92
CA LYS A 294 -11.18 16.82 13.15
C LYS A 294 -11.13 17.20 11.65
N TYR A 295 -10.55 18.36 11.36
CA TYR A 295 -10.17 18.81 10.01
C TYR A 295 -8.69 18.54 9.71
N GLY A 296 -8.15 17.45 10.27
CA GLY A 296 -6.78 17.01 10.03
C GLY A 296 -6.46 17.19 8.55
N CYS A 297 -5.61 18.17 8.27
CA CYS A 297 -5.17 18.47 6.94
C CYS A 297 -4.56 17.19 6.35
N MET A 298 -5.37 16.40 5.66
CA MET A 298 -4.93 15.57 4.55
C MET A 298 -4.41 16.54 3.51
N LEU A 299 -3.21 17.04 3.72
CA LEU A 299 -2.45 17.57 2.62
C LEU A 299 -2.19 16.35 1.72
N GLU A 300 -2.85 16.30 0.58
CA GLU A 300 -2.38 15.57 -0.60
C GLU A 300 -1.01 16.18 -0.97
N VAL A 301 0.03 15.89 -0.18
CA VAL A 301 1.39 16.36 -0.44
C VAL A 301 2.01 15.44 -1.47
N ASP A 302 2.03 15.98 -2.68
CA ASP A 302 3.19 16.08 -3.54
C ASP A 302 4.31 15.06 -3.44
N TYR A 303 4.73 14.59 -4.61
CA TYR A 303 6.12 14.23 -4.85
C TYR A 303 7.04 15.44 -4.66
N ASP A 304 7.35 15.83 -3.41
CA ASP A 304 8.35 16.89 -3.18
C ASP A 304 9.78 16.38 -3.42
N ASN A 305 9.98 15.06 -3.31
CA ASN A 305 11.32 14.47 -3.37
C ASN A 305 11.61 13.69 -4.64
N HIS A 306 10.72 13.56 -5.62
CA HIS A 306 11.03 12.80 -6.84
C HIS A 306 11.64 13.68 -7.94
N ALA A 307 12.81 13.29 -8.48
CA ALA A 307 13.53 14.07 -9.51
C ALA A 307 12.71 14.33 -10.79
N LEU A 308 11.64 13.56 -11.03
CA LEU A 308 10.76 13.67 -12.20
C LEU A 308 9.38 14.30 -11.92
N TYR A 309 9.01 14.54 -10.66
CA TYR A 309 7.68 15.00 -10.30
C TYR A 309 7.82 16.08 -9.24
N LYS A 310 7.50 17.33 -9.61
CA LYS A 310 7.36 18.47 -8.69
C LYS A 310 6.00 19.09 -8.98
N HIS A 311 5.13 19.31 -7.99
CA HIS A 311 4.16 20.38 -8.13
C HIS A 311 4.74 21.67 -7.57
N GLY A 312 4.92 22.64 -8.46
CA GLY A 312 4.98 24.06 -8.11
C GLY A 312 3.87 24.79 -8.85
N LYS A 313 3.89 26.13 -8.86
CA LYS A 313 2.98 26.96 -9.67
C LYS A 313 2.97 26.60 -11.18
N THR A 314 3.92 25.75 -11.63
CA THR A 314 4.10 25.25 -12.99
C THR A 314 4.11 23.70 -13.11
N GLY A 315 3.82 22.95 -12.05
CA GLY A 315 3.93 21.48 -12.02
C GLY A 315 2.65 20.70 -12.44
N ARG A 316 2.81 19.40 -12.73
CA ARG A 316 1.73 18.54 -13.25
C ARG A 316 0.73 18.13 -12.16
N LYS A 317 -0.50 18.70 -12.16
CA LYS A 317 -1.65 18.38 -11.28
C LYS A 317 -2.17 16.92 -11.25
N GLN A 318 -1.50 15.97 -11.90
CA GLN A 318 -2.04 14.62 -12.16
C GLN A 318 -1.01 13.55 -11.78
N SER A 319 -1.45 12.52 -11.04
CA SER A 319 -0.60 11.38 -10.69
C SER A 319 -0.18 10.62 -11.96
N PRO A 320 1.06 10.13 -12.08
CA PRO A 320 1.47 9.22 -13.16
C PRO A 320 1.12 7.75 -12.87
N VAL A 321 0.66 7.42 -11.66
CA VAL A 321 0.41 6.04 -11.22
C VAL A 321 -0.98 5.59 -11.68
N ARG A 322 -1.05 4.39 -12.27
CA ARG A 322 -2.27 3.75 -12.78
C ARG A 322 -2.38 2.33 -12.24
N ILE A 323 -3.54 1.73 -12.40
CA ILE A 323 -3.79 0.32 -12.11
C ILE A 323 -3.64 -0.47 -13.41
N PHE A 324 -2.78 -1.48 -13.41
CA PHE A 324 -2.69 -2.50 -14.45
C PHE A 324 -3.37 -3.78 -13.97
N THR A 325 -4.21 -4.39 -14.79
CA THR A 325 -4.98 -5.56 -14.40
C THR A 325 -5.34 -6.47 -15.56
N ASN A 326 -5.45 -7.76 -15.29
CA ASN A 326 -6.05 -8.76 -16.19
C ASN A 326 -7.58 -8.88 -16.03
N ILE A 327 -8.20 -8.11 -15.13
CA ILE A 327 -9.66 -8.02 -15.04
C ILE A 327 -10.18 -7.21 -16.24
N PRO A 328 -11.24 -7.68 -16.95
CA PRO A 328 -11.84 -6.93 -18.03
C PRO A 328 -12.25 -5.51 -17.59
N PRO A 329 -11.81 -4.45 -18.29
CA PRO A 329 -11.99 -3.07 -17.84
C PRO A 329 -13.45 -2.61 -17.86
N ASN A 330 -14.33 -3.31 -18.58
CA ASN A 330 -15.78 -3.08 -18.57
C ASN A 330 -16.45 -3.45 -17.24
N LYS A 331 -15.82 -4.32 -16.43
CA LYS A 331 -16.30 -4.69 -15.09
C LYS A 331 -15.87 -3.69 -14.01
N ILE A 332 -14.97 -2.77 -14.34
CA ILE A 332 -14.39 -1.83 -13.37
C ILE A 332 -15.04 -0.46 -13.56
N ILE A 333 -15.84 -0.08 -12.58
CA ILE A 333 -16.52 1.22 -12.54
C ILE A 333 -15.61 2.22 -11.84
N LEU A 334 -15.31 3.34 -12.50
CA LEU A 334 -14.56 4.45 -11.91
C LEU A 334 -15.53 5.54 -11.44
N PRO A 335 -15.19 6.27 -10.36
CA PRO A 335 -16.12 7.18 -9.69
C PRO A 335 -16.40 8.44 -10.53
N ILE A 336 -17.65 8.65 -10.92
CA ILE A 336 -18.03 9.72 -11.85
C ILE A 336 -17.82 11.11 -11.21
N GLU A 337 -18.05 11.20 -9.91
CA GLU A 337 -17.82 12.36 -9.05
C GLU A 337 -16.35 12.84 -9.06
N GLU A 338 -15.41 11.98 -9.44
CA GLU A 338 -13.98 12.33 -9.57
C GLU A 338 -13.58 12.72 -11.00
N GLY A 339 -14.55 12.85 -11.91
CA GLY A 339 -14.29 13.25 -13.28
C GLY A 339 -13.92 12.09 -14.20
N TYR A 340 -14.50 10.90 -13.97
CA TYR A 340 -14.45 9.78 -14.91
C TYR A 340 -15.78 9.62 -15.66
N ARG A 341 -15.72 9.07 -16.87
CA ARG A 341 -16.89 8.77 -17.70
C ARG A 341 -16.73 7.42 -18.39
N PHE A 342 -17.84 6.75 -18.67
CA PHE A 342 -17.80 5.53 -19.48
C PHE A 342 -17.64 5.87 -20.97
N CYS A 343 -16.73 5.18 -21.66
CA CYS A 343 -16.62 5.20 -23.11
C CYS A 343 -17.29 3.95 -23.69
N SER A 344 -18.39 4.13 -24.41
CA SER A 344 -19.13 3.02 -25.05
C SER A 344 -18.35 2.34 -26.18
N LEU A 345 -17.47 3.06 -26.88
CA LEU A 345 -16.66 2.47 -27.97
C LEU A 345 -15.56 1.57 -27.43
N CYS A 346 -14.85 2.01 -26.38
CA CYS A 346 -13.79 1.23 -25.75
C CYS A 346 -14.28 0.27 -24.65
N GLN A 347 -15.55 0.35 -24.25
CA GLN A 347 -16.13 -0.44 -23.16
C GLN A 347 -15.33 -0.34 -21.85
N ARG A 348 -14.94 0.89 -21.46
CA ARG A 348 -14.17 1.16 -20.24
C ARG A 348 -14.43 2.56 -19.73
N TYR A 349 -14.19 2.78 -18.43
CA TYR A 349 -14.16 4.13 -17.87
C TYR A 349 -12.84 4.83 -18.23
N VAL A 350 -12.96 6.12 -18.55
CA VAL A 350 -11.86 7.00 -18.97
C VAL A 350 -11.95 8.33 -18.24
N SER A 351 -10.83 9.05 -18.14
CA SER A 351 -10.86 10.43 -17.64
C SER A 351 -11.77 11.30 -18.52
N ARG A 352 -12.51 12.24 -17.91
CA ARG A 352 -13.48 13.10 -18.62
C ARG A 352 -12.88 13.79 -19.84
N GLU A 353 -11.64 14.27 -19.72
CA GLU A 353 -10.89 14.99 -20.75
C GLU A 353 -10.16 14.08 -21.75
N ASN A 354 -10.08 12.76 -21.50
CA ASN A 354 -9.53 11.78 -22.44
C ASN A 354 -10.55 11.55 -23.57
N GLN A 355 -10.32 12.13 -24.75
CA GLN A 355 -11.20 11.96 -25.91
C GLN A 355 -10.87 10.68 -26.68
N HIS A 356 -11.91 9.98 -27.16
CA HIS A 356 -11.73 8.81 -28.03
C HIS A 356 -11.15 9.25 -29.37
N CYS A 357 -10.06 8.62 -29.79
CA CYS A 357 -9.52 8.82 -31.13
C CYS A 357 -10.15 7.82 -32.09
N GLU A 358 -10.91 8.30 -33.07
CA GLU A 358 -11.54 7.46 -34.10
C GLU A 358 -10.51 6.74 -34.98
N HIS A 359 -9.38 7.40 -35.29
CA HIS A 359 -8.32 6.81 -36.10
C HIS A 359 -7.52 5.71 -35.39
N CYS A 360 -7.33 5.82 -34.07
CA CYS A 360 -6.69 4.78 -33.26
C CYS A 360 -7.69 3.77 -32.68
N ASN A 361 -8.99 4.05 -32.82
CA ASN A 361 -10.10 3.37 -32.14
C ASN A 361 -9.86 3.15 -30.64
N SER A 362 -9.35 4.18 -29.95
CA SER A 362 -8.98 4.08 -28.54
C SER A 362 -8.97 5.44 -27.84
N CYS A 363 -9.28 5.45 -26.54
CA CYS A 363 -9.07 6.58 -25.64
C CYS A 363 -7.61 6.60 -25.17
N THR A 364 -6.73 7.21 -25.96
CA THR A 364 -5.28 7.03 -25.85
C THR A 364 -4.57 7.87 -24.80
N SER A 365 -5.23 8.88 -24.22
CA SER A 365 -4.57 9.79 -23.28
C SER A 365 -4.21 9.09 -21.98
N LYS A 366 -2.92 9.08 -21.64
CA LYS A 366 -2.42 8.46 -20.41
C LYS A 366 -2.32 9.43 -19.24
N ASP A 367 -2.18 10.71 -19.52
CA ASP A 367 -2.16 11.77 -18.51
C ASP A 367 -3.54 12.41 -18.30
N GLY A 368 -4.57 12.01 -19.05
CA GLY A 368 -5.92 12.56 -18.92
C GLY A 368 -6.07 13.93 -19.58
N ARG A 369 -5.12 14.39 -20.40
CA ARG A 369 -5.28 15.57 -21.26
C ARG A 369 -5.74 15.17 -22.65
N LYS A 370 -6.25 16.10 -23.45
CA LYS A 370 -6.52 15.83 -24.86
C LYS A 370 -5.20 15.55 -25.61
N TRP A 371 -5.11 14.40 -26.29
CA TRP A 371 -4.00 14.03 -27.16
C TRP A 371 -4.42 14.20 -28.63
N ASN A 372 -3.44 14.43 -29.51
CA ASN A 372 -3.65 14.64 -30.93
C ASN A 372 -3.19 13.42 -31.74
N HIS A 373 -3.96 13.02 -32.76
CA HIS A 373 -3.56 11.95 -33.67
C HIS A 373 -2.51 12.44 -34.67
N CYS A 374 -1.36 11.78 -34.73
CA CYS A 374 -0.37 12.01 -35.78
C CYS A 374 -0.57 10.99 -36.90
N PHE A 375 -1.03 11.45 -38.07
CA PHE A 375 -1.30 10.60 -39.24
C PHE A 375 -0.04 9.95 -39.81
N LEU A 376 1.12 10.63 -39.73
CA LEU A 376 2.40 10.09 -40.19
C LEU A 376 2.85 8.92 -39.31
N CYS A 377 2.76 9.08 -37.99
CA CYS A 377 3.15 8.05 -37.04
C CYS A 377 2.05 7.03 -36.76
N LYS A 378 0.83 7.25 -37.27
CA LYS A 378 -0.39 6.45 -37.02
C LYS A 378 -0.65 6.19 -35.54
N LYS A 379 -0.41 7.21 -34.70
CA LYS A 379 -0.57 7.12 -33.24
C LYS A 379 -0.94 8.46 -32.64
N CYS A 380 -1.65 8.42 -31.51
CA CYS A 380 -1.87 9.62 -30.70
C CYS A 380 -0.63 9.99 -29.91
N VAL A 381 -0.36 11.29 -29.84
CA VAL A 381 0.77 11.88 -29.11
C VAL A 381 0.27 12.99 -28.19
N LYS A 382 1.09 13.33 -27.20
CA LYS A 382 0.86 14.49 -26.34
C LYS A 382 0.72 15.77 -27.20
N PRO A 383 -0.11 16.73 -26.77
CA PRO A 383 -0.39 17.94 -27.53
C PRO A 383 0.85 18.76 -27.84
#